data_AF-F2J3P7-F1
#
_entry.id   AF-F2J3P7-F1
#
_cell.length_a   1.000
_cell.length_b   1.000
_cell.length_c   1.000
_cell.angle_alpha   90.00
_cell.angle_beta   90.00
_cell.angle_gamma   90.00
#
_symmetry.space_group_name_H-M   'P 1'
#
loop_
_entity.id
_entity.type
_entity.pdbx_description
1 polymer ?
#
loop_
_entity_poly.entity_id
_entity_poly.type
_entity_poly.pdbx_seq_one_letter_code
_entity_poly.pdbx_strand_id
1 'polypeptide(L)'
;MSQHRHIGLERQDGYDVGRDPRGLSTDDLERLGHARISPLRALRLKCLDCCNGSAREVRLCTAVDCPSWPFRMGKNPWAGPVSEARREHGRRLGLRRAADLADAFAEKDESSGSPSDGVRQPADARPRSLKSEKDKPEGGRT
;
A
#
# COMPACT_ATOMS: atom_id res chain seq x y z
N MET A 1 -10.35 19.12 2.82
CA MET A 1 -10.83 18.57 1.52
C MET A 1 -9.63 18.38 0.61
N SER A 2 -9.50 17.26 -0.10
CA SER A 2 -8.36 17.02 -0.99
C SER A 2 -8.30 18.10 -2.08
N GLN A 3 -7.12 18.71 -2.27
CA GLN A 3 -6.92 19.81 -3.23
C GLN A 3 -7.14 19.36 -4.69
N HIS A 4 -7.19 18.05 -4.93
CA HIS A 4 -7.27 17.44 -6.25
C HIS A 4 -8.66 16.91 -6.62
N ARG A 5 -9.73 17.29 -5.90
CA ARG A 5 -11.09 16.77 -6.13
C ARG A 5 -11.58 16.92 -7.58
N HIS A 6 -11.16 17.98 -8.29
CA HIS A 6 -11.50 18.21 -9.68
C HIS A 6 -11.00 17.11 -10.64
N ILE A 7 -9.96 16.35 -10.28
CA ILE A 7 -9.45 15.24 -11.11
C ILE A 7 -10.50 14.15 -11.29
N GLY A 8 -11.26 13.86 -10.23
CA GLY A 8 -12.29 12.82 -10.21
C GLY A 8 -13.69 13.31 -10.58
N LEU A 9 -13.84 14.57 -10.98
CA LEU A 9 -15.14 15.19 -11.29
C LEU A 9 -15.14 15.75 -12.72
N GLU A 10 -16.30 15.70 -13.36
CA GLU A 10 -16.55 16.34 -14.66
C GLU A 10 -17.85 17.14 -14.58
N ARG A 11 -18.06 18.09 -15.51
CA ARG A 11 -19.27 18.89 -15.54
C ARG A 11 -20.28 18.34 -16.55
N GLN A 12 -21.48 18.05 -16.08
CA GLN A 12 -22.64 17.67 -16.90
C GLN A 12 -23.83 18.55 -16.50
N ASP A 13 -24.47 19.19 -17.49
CA ASP A 13 -25.62 20.11 -17.30
C ASP A 13 -25.41 21.20 -16.23
N GLY A 14 -24.16 21.65 -16.07
CA GLY A 14 -23.79 22.66 -15.08
C GLY A 14 -23.50 22.14 -13.67
N TYR A 15 -23.58 20.82 -13.45
CA TYR A 15 -23.30 20.18 -12.16
C TYR A 15 -22.02 19.36 -12.19
N ASP A 16 -21.32 19.30 -11.06
CA ASP A 16 -20.20 18.37 -10.87
C ASP A 16 -20.73 16.95 -10.70
N VAL A 17 -20.27 16.03 -11.55
CA VAL A 17 -20.57 14.60 -11.48
C VAL A 17 -19.28 13.79 -11.41
N GLY A 18 -19.35 12.56 -10.90
CA GLY A 18 -18.20 11.67 -10.79
C GLY A 18 -17.72 11.17 -12.15
N ARG A 19 -16.43 11.33 -12.43
CA ARG A 19 -15.80 10.72 -13.61
C ARG A 19 -15.73 9.21 -13.45
N ASP A 20 -15.77 8.49 -14.57
CA ASP A 20 -15.51 7.05 -14.56
C ASP A 20 -14.05 6.78 -14.15
N PRO A 21 -13.80 6.14 -12.99
CA PRO A 21 -12.44 5.88 -12.52
C PRO A 21 -11.65 4.94 -13.43
N ARG A 22 -12.30 4.19 -14.34
CA ARG A 22 -11.61 3.37 -15.36
C ARG A 22 -10.93 4.21 -16.42
N GLY A 23 -11.33 5.47 -16.58
CA GLY A 23 -10.69 6.45 -17.48
C GLY A 23 -9.59 7.28 -16.81
N LEU A 24 -9.30 7.05 -15.52
CA LEU A 24 -8.24 7.77 -14.79
C LEU A 24 -6.92 7.02 -14.84
N SER A 25 -5.82 7.77 -14.92
CA SER A 25 -4.49 7.19 -14.77
C SER A 25 -4.24 6.76 -13.31
N THR A 26 -3.24 5.90 -13.09
CA THR A 26 -2.87 5.50 -11.72
C THR A 26 -2.37 6.69 -10.89
N ASP A 27 -1.67 7.62 -11.54
CA ASP A 27 -1.14 8.85 -10.93
C ASP A 27 -2.29 9.81 -10.54
N ASP A 28 -3.35 9.90 -11.35
CA ASP A 28 -4.57 10.63 -10.99
C ASP A 28 -5.26 10.04 -9.75
N LEU A 29 -5.39 8.72 -9.69
CA LEU A 29 -5.95 8.03 -8.53
C LEU A 29 -5.10 8.27 -7.27
N GLU A 30 -3.76 8.25 -7.41
CA GLU A 30 -2.83 8.53 -6.31
C GLU A 30 -2.94 9.99 -5.84
N ARG A 31 -3.04 10.97 -6.76
CA ARG A 31 -3.32 12.38 -6.43
C ARG A 31 -4.65 12.59 -5.71
N LEU A 32 -5.66 11.78 -6.03
CA LEU A 32 -6.94 11.76 -5.32
C LEU A 32 -6.84 11.15 -3.91
N GLY A 33 -5.70 10.54 -3.56
CA GLY A 33 -5.46 9.89 -2.27
C GLY A 33 -5.81 8.40 -2.25
N HIS A 34 -6.03 7.78 -3.41
CA HIS A 34 -6.28 6.35 -3.50
C HIS A 34 -4.97 5.56 -3.56
N ALA A 35 -4.86 4.54 -2.71
CA ALA A 35 -3.75 3.60 -2.74
C ALA A 35 -4.11 2.33 -3.50
N ARG A 36 -3.12 1.67 -4.12
CA ARG A 36 -3.30 0.35 -4.73
C ARG A 36 -3.53 -0.71 -3.65
N ILE A 37 -4.80 -1.02 -3.41
CA ILE A 37 -5.24 -2.03 -2.46
C ILE A 37 -6.16 -3.04 -3.15
N SER A 38 -6.29 -4.24 -2.57
CA SER A 38 -7.24 -5.22 -3.09
C SER A 38 -8.68 -4.73 -2.89
N PRO A 39 -9.63 -5.12 -3.77
CA PRO A 39 -11.04 -4.79 -3.59
C PRO A 39 -11.61 -5.19 -2.23
N LEU A 40 -11.19 -6.36 -1.71
CA LEU A 40 -11.59 -6.81 -0.37
C LEU A 40 -11.07 -5.90 0.76
N ARG A 41 -9.88 -5.31 0.60
CA ARG A 41 -9.36 -4.32 1.56
C ARG A 41 -10.12 -3.00 1.46
N ALA A 42 -10.44 -2.54 0.25
CA ALA A 42 -11.28 -1.35 0.06
C ALA A 42 -12.67 -1.53 0.70
N LEU A 43 -13.27 -2.71 0.51
CA LEU A 43 -14.56 -3.05 1.13
C LEU A 43 -14.46 -3.10 2.66
N ARG A 44 -13.37 -3.65 3.21
CA ARG A 44 -13.13 -3.64 4.65
C ARG A 44 -13.02 -2.22 5.21
N LEU A 45 -12.35 -1.31 4.50
CA LEU A 45 -12.27 0.11 4.86
C LEU A 45 -13.67 0.75 4.82
N LYS A 46 -14.51 0.42 3.84
CA LYS A 46 -15.90 0.90 3.82
C LYS A 46 -16.72 0.39 5.00
N CYS A 47 -16.52 -0.86 5.42
CA CYS A 47 -17.15 -1.36 6.64
C CYS A 47 -16.66 -0.61 7.89
N LEU A 48 -15.37 -0.28 8.00
CA LEU A 48 -14.87 0.55 9.09
C LEU A 48 -15.54 1.93 9.09
N ASP A 49 -15.61 2.58 7.93
CA ASP A 49 -16.28 3.86 7.74
C ASP A 49 -17.76 3.80 8.17
N CYS A 50 -18.49 2.79 7.72
CA CYS A 50 -19.90 2.56 8.11
C CYS A 50 -20.08 2.33 9.62
N CYS A 51 -19.10 1.72 10.28
CA CYS A 51 -19.09 1.44 11.71
C CYS A 51 -18.27 2.46 12.52
N ASN A 52 -18.14 3.69 12.01
CA ASN A 52 -17.47 4.82 12.66
C ASN A 52 -16.04 4.50 13.15
N GLY A 53 -15.29 3.76 12.34
CA GLY A 53 -13.92 3.32 12.60
C GLY A 53 -13.77 2.08 13.50
N SER A 54 -14.86 1.56 14.10
CA SER A 54 -14.77 0.47 15.08
C SER A 54 -14.70 -0.90 14.42
N ALA A 55 -13.55 -1.57 14.55
CA ALA A 55 -13.40 -2.96 14.11
C ALA A 55 -14.31 -3.94 14.89
N ARG A 56 -14.61 -3.62 16.16
CA ARG A 56 -15.52 -4.41 17.01
C ARG A 56 -16.95 -4.35 16.46
N GLU A 57 -17.43 -3.16 16.12
CA GLU A 57 -18.77 -2.99 15.55
C GLU A 57 -18.90 -3.69 14.19
N VAL A 58 -17.86 -3.68 13.36
CA VAL A 58 -17.89 -4.44 12.09
C VAL A 58 -18.07 -5.94 12.33
N ARG A 59 -17.42 -6.47 13.39
CA ARG A 59 -17.58 -7.88 13.77
C ARG A 59 -19.00 -8.17 14.26
N LEU A 60 -19.59 -7.25 15.01
CA LEU A 60 -20.94 -7.36 15.59
C LEU A 60 -22.07 -6.88 14.66
N CYS A 61 -21.75 -6.39 13.46
CA CYS A 61 -22.71 -5.85 12.51
C CYS A 61 -23.81 -6.87 12.16
N THR A 62 -25.06 -6.50 12.43
CA THR A 62 -26.26 -7.33 12.24
C THR A 62 -26.95 -7.12 10.89
N ALA A 63 -26.44 -6.24 10.03
CA ALA A 63 -27.01 -5.95 8.71
C ALA A 63 -26.74 -7.10 7.71
N VAL A 64 -27.33 -8.27 7.95
CA VAL A 64 -27.10 -9.50 7.16
C VAL A 64 -27.56 -9.37 5.71
N ASP A 65 -28.52 -8.48 5.43
CA ASP A 65 -28.99 -8.17 4.07
C ASP A 65 -28.04 -7.23 3.30
N CYS A 66 -27.00 -6.68 3.98
CA CYS A 66 -26.00 -5.86 3.30
C CYS A 66 -25.18 -6.74 2.34
N PRO A 67 -25.09 -6.39 1.03
CA PRO A 67 -24.29 -7.17 0.07
C PRO A 67 -22.81 -7.30 0.44
N SER A 68 -22.30 -6.35 1.23
CA SER A 68 -20.92 -6.34 1.72
C SER A 68 -20.70 -7.23 2.95
N TRP A 69 -21.77 -7.65 3.64
CA TRP A 69 -21.71 -8.36 4.92
C TRP A 69 -20.86 -9.64 4.87
N PRO A 70 -20.92 -10.50 3.83
CA PRO A 70 -20.08 -11.69 3.74
C PRO A 70 -18.58 -11.39 3.66
N PHE A 71 -18.22 -10.19 3.20
CA PHE A 71 -16.85 -9.75 2.97
C PHE A 71 -16.33 -8.79 4.04
N ARG A 72 -17.15 -8.41 5.02
CA ARG A 72 -16.84 -7.36 6.01
C ARG A 72 -15.59 -7.62 6.86
N MET A 73 -15.09 -8.87 6.85
CA MET A 73 -13.83 -9.27 7.49
C MET A 73 -12.62 -9.21 6.54
N GLY A 74 -12.76 -8.66 5.33
CA GLY A 74 -11.68 -8.53 4.34
C GLY A 74 -11.30 -9.86 3.67
N LYS A 75 -12.20 -10.85 3.69
CA LYS A 75 -12.00 -12.17 3.07
C LYS A 75 -13.21 -12.53 2.22
N ASN A 76 -12.98 -13.29 1.16
CA ASN A 76 -14.05 -13.87 0.35
C ASN A 76 -14.40 -15.26 0.91
N PRO A 77 -15.63 -15.49 1.43
CA PRO A 77 -16.01 -16.78 2.00
C PRO A 77 -16.13 -17.89 0.95
N TRP A 78 -16.22 -17.55 -0.34
CA TRP A 78 -16.27 -18.49 -1.46
C TRP A 78 -14.89 -18.71 -2.11
N ALA A 79 -13.83 -18.10 -1.58
CA ALA A 79 -12.49 -18.37 -2.09
C ALA A 79 -12.05 -19.77 -1.64
N GLY A 80 -11.86 -20.67 -2.62
CA GLY A 80 -11.23 -21.96 -2.39
C GLY A 80 -9.72 -21.84 -2.08
N PRO A 81 -9.06 -22.95 -1.70
CA PRO A 81 -7.62 -22.98 -1.53
C PRO A 81 -6.90 -22.60 -2.82
N VAL A 82 -5.78 -21.89 -2.69
CA VAL A 82 -4.92 -21.58 -3.83
C VAL A 82 -4.32 -22.88 -4.39
N SER A 83 -4.50 -23.14 -5.68
CA SER A 83 -3.98 -24.34 -6.34
C SER A 83 -2.45 -24.35 -6.40
N GLU A 84 -1.86 -25.54 -6.40
CA GLU A 84 -0.42 -25.78 -6.64
C GLU A 84 0.06 -25.04 -7.89
N ALA A 85 -0.67 -25.20 -9.01
CA ALA A 85 -0.36 -24.56 -10.28
C ALA A 85 -0.31 -23.03 -10.18
N ARG A 86 -1.22 -22.41 -9.41
CA ARG A 86 -1.21 -20.96 -9.20
C ARG A 86 -0.05 -20.52 -8.32
N ARG A 87 0.31 -21.31 -7.30
CA ARG A 87 1.51 -21.05 -6.48
C ARG A 87 2.77 -21.15 -7.33
N GLU A 88 2.90 -22.19 -8.14
CA GLU A 88 4.03 -22.38 -9.04
C GLU A 88 4.14 -21.26 -10.06
N HIS A 89 3.02 -20.87 -10.69
CA HIS A 89 3.02 -19.71 -11.59
C HIS A 89 3.51 -18.44 -10.89
N GLY A 90 3.08 -18.20 -9.64
CA GLY A 90 3.56 -17.10 -8.81
C GLY A 90 5.06 -17.16 -8.53
N ARG A 91 5.58 -18.35 -8.16
CA ARG A 91 7.02 -18.58 -7.96
C ARG A 91 7.81 -18.26 -9.23
N ARG A 92 7.39 -18.81 -10.37
CA ARG A 92 8.04 -18.61 -11.67
C ARG A 92 8.07 -17.13 -12.07
N LEU A 93 6.97 -16.41 -11.90
CA LEU A 93 6.92 -14.98 -12.17
C LEU A 93 7.84 -14.19 -11.23
N GLY A 94 7.93 -14.59 -9.96
CA GLY A 94 8.85 -14.00 -8.98
C GLY A 94 10.31 -14.16 -9.38
N LEU A 95 10.71 -15.38 -9.76
CA LEU A 95 12.07 -15.66 -10.23
C LEU A 95 12.42 -14.85 -11.49
N ARG A 96 11.51 -14.80 -12.46
CA ARG A 96 11.72 -14.00 -13.68
C ARG A 96 11.94 -12.52 -13.36
N ARG A 97 11.08 -11.93 -12.51
CA ARG A 97 11.24 -10.52 -12.11
C ARG A 97 12.55 -10.26 -11.37
N ALA A 98 13.03 -11.22 -10.57
CA ALA A 98 14.31 -11.10 -9.89
C ALA A 98 15.48 -11.11 -10.87
N ALA A 99 15.43 -11.97 -11.89
CA ALA A 99 16.41 -11.97 -12.98
C ALA A 99 16.38 -10.68 -13.79
N ASP A 100 15.19 -10.24 -14.24
CA ASP A 100 15.02 -8.99 -15.00
C ASP A 100 15.60 -7.78 -14.23
N LEU A 101 15.44 -7.76 -12.90
CA LEU A 101 16.03 -6.73 -12.05
C LEU A 101 17.55 -6.85 -11.96
N ALA A 102 18.09 -8.07 -11.79
CA ALA A 102 19.53 -8.30 -11.73
C ALA A 102 20.24 -7.87 -13.02
N ASP A 103 19.66 -8.21 -14.18
CA ASP A 103 20.16 -7.81 -15.49
C ASP A 103 20.15 -6.27 -15.62
N ALA A 104 19.05 -5.62 -15.24
CA ALA A 104 18.95 -4.15 -15.27
C ALA A 104 19.91 -3.44 -14.30
N PHE A 105 20.37 -4.10 -13.23
CA PHE A 105 21.43 -3.58 -12.37
C PHE A 105 22.82 -3.78 -12.99
N ALA A 106 23.08 -4.93 -13.62
CA ALA A 106 24.35 -5.20 -14.32
C ALA A 106 24.56 -4.25 -15.50
N GLU A 107 23.54 -4.02 -16.33
CA GLU A 107 23.61 -3.08 -17.46
C GLU A 107 23.92 -1.64 -17.03
N LYS A 108 23.47 -1.22 -15.83
CA LYS A 108 23.76 0.11 -15.27
C LYS A 108 25.16 0.24 -14.71
N ASP A 109 25.73 -0.87 -14.21
CA ASP A 109 27.11 -0.91 -13.75
C ASP A 109 28.07 -0.76 -14.96
N GLU A 110 27.80 -1.47 -16.06
CA GLU A 110 28.61 -1.40 -17.29
C GLU A 110 28.46 -0.08 -18.05
N SER A 111 27.29 0.58 -17.98
CA SER A 111 27.08 1.90 -18.58
C SER A 111 27.68 3.06 -17.77
N SER A 112 28.18 2.82 -16.56
CA SER A 112 28.84 3.83 -15.73
C SER A 112 30.32 3.97 -16.10
N GLY A 113 30.60 4.69 -17.19
CA GLY A 113 31.95 5.12 -17.53
C GLY A 113 32.63 5.84 -16.35
N SER A 114 33.87 5.43 -16.06
CA SER A 114 34.70 5.84 -14.92
C SER A 114 34.68 7.34 -14.59
N PRO A 115 34.49 7.74 -13.32
CA PRO A 115 35.14 8.94 -12.80
C PRO A 115 36.58 8.57 -12.42
N SER A 116 37.53 8.98 -13.26
CA SER A 116 38.97 8.86 -12.98
C SER A 116 39.35 9.63 -11.70
N ASP A 117 40.10 8.94 -10.84
CA ASP A 117 41.05 9.39 -9.82
C ASP A 117 40.64 10.50 -8.84
N GLY A 118 40.37 10.06 -7.61
CA GLY A 118 40.34 10.92 -6.42
C GLY A 118 40.24 10.08 -5.15
N VAL A 119 41.32 9.41 -4.76
CA VAL A 119 41.43 8.71 -3.46
C VAL A 119 41.12 9.70 -2.33
N ARG A 120 39.99 9.52 -1.64
CA ARG A 120 39.68 10.21 -0.39
C ARG A 120 39.92 9.25 0.77
N GLN A 121 40.91 9.56 1.60
CA GLN A 121 41.34 8.75 2.73
C GLN A 121 40.24 8.63 3.82
N PRO A 122 40.22 7.53 4.60
CA PRO A 122 39.25 7.31 5.66
C PRO A 122 39.76 7.94 6.97
N ALA A 123 39.38 9.18 7.23
CA ALA A 123 39.45 9.77 8.56
C ALA A 123 38.14 10.52 8.79
N ASP A 124 37.18 9.83 9.43
CA ASP A 124 36.11 10.39 10.28
C ASP A 124 34.99 9.35 10.47
N ALA A 125 35.35 8.14 10.90
CA ALA A 125 34.39 7.23 11.51
C ALA A 125 34.26 7.57 12.99
N ARG A 126 33.29 8.41 13.36
CA ARG A 126 32.81 8.48 14.75
C ARG A 126 31.78 7.37 14.98
N PRO A 127 31.93 6.51 16.00
CA PRO A 127 30.98 5.44 16.24
C PRO A 127 29.64 6.00 16.76
N ARG A 128 28.53 5.57 16.15
CA ARG A 128 27.18 5.78 16.70
C ARG A 128 27.03 4.94 17.97
N SER A 129 26.99 5.60 19.12
CA SER A 129 26.66 4.95 20.39
C SER A 129 25.21 4.45 20.37
N LEU A 130 25.04 3.13 20.46
CA LEU A 130 23.79 2.50 20.87
C LEU A 130 23.54 2.89 22.34
N LYS A 131 22.42 3.55 22.64
CA LYS A 131 21.93 3.67 24.01
C LYS A 131 20.66 2.83 24.14
N SER A 132 20.79 1.81 24.96
CA SER A 132 19.73 0.91 25.41
C SER A 132 18.71 1.66 26.24
N GLU A 133 17.43 1.51 25.90
CA GLU A 133 16.31 1.98 26.71
C GLU A 133 16.12 1.02 27.90
N LYS A 134 16.60 1.44 29.06
CA LYS A 134 16.22 0.86 30.36
C LYS A 134 16.26 2.00 31.37
N ASP A 135 15.08 2.51 31.71
CA ASP A 135 14.65 2.79 33.09
C ASP A 135 13.29 3.49 33.11
N LYS A 136 12.32 2.82 33.73
CA LYS A 136 11.02 3.33 34.16
C LYS A 136 11.20 3.92 35.56
N PRO A 137 10.62 5.09 35.88
CA PRO A 137 10.26 5.39 37.26
C PRO A 137 8.74 5.38 37.45
N GLU A 138 8.35 4.77 38.57
CA GLU A 138 7.02 4.84 39.17
C GLU A 138 6.88 6.07 40.07
N GLY A 139 5.62 6.50 40.28
CA GLY A 139 5.21 7.51 41.27
C GLY A 139 4.80 8.83 40.61
N GLY A 140 3.61 9.40 40.81
CA GLY A 140 2.64 9.25 41.89
C GLY A 140 2.54 10.58 42.66
N ARG A 141 1.43 11.31 42.45
CA ARG A 141 0.82 12.44 43.21
C ARG A 141 0.14 13.38 42.19
N THR A 142 -1.07 13.88 42.36
CA THR A 142 -2.00 14.08 43.50
C THR A 142 -3.43 13.96 42.99
#